data_AF-A0A4C1U8Q6-F1
#
_entry.id   AF-A0A4C1U8Q6-F1
#
_cell.length_a   1.000
_cell.length_b   1.000
_cell.length_c   1.000
_cell.angle_alpha   90.00
_cell.angle_beta   90.00
_cell.angle_gamma   90.00
#
_symmetry.space_group_name_H-M   'P 1'
#
loop_
_entity.id
_entity.type
_entity.pdbx_description
1 polymer ?
#
loop_
_entity_poly.entity_id
_entity_poly.type
_entity_poly.pdbx_seq_one_letter_code
_entity_poly.pdbx_strand_id
1 'polypeptide(L)'
;MNTWPDRPRNILVTLASPRLRDFVLSATLLFNKAHCKDMFNSKHVDFAGESRRIYIMEHLSHECKQLQAAARKHARENNYKYVWVWTGVLAKGRQRICFAN
;
A
#
# COMPACT_ATOMS: atom_id res chain seq x y z
N MET A 1 6.26 18.53 -29.66
CA MET A 1 6.37 17.13 -29.21
C MET A 1 5.73 17.03 -27.84
N ASN A 2 4.66 16.26 -27.70
CA ASN A 2 3.98 16.11 -26.42
C ASN A 2 4.79 15.14 -25.54
N THR A 3 5.49 15.67 -24.53
CA THR A 3 6.42 14.97 -23.65
C THR A 3 5.71 14.23 -22.51
N TRP A 4 4.59 13.56 -22.80
CA TRP A 4 3.89 12.79 -21.77
C TRP A 4 4.60 11.46 -21.56
N PRO A 5 4.98 11.12 -20.32
CA PRO A 5 5.55 9.81 -20.04
C PRO A 5 4.51 8.72 -20.34
N ASP A 6 4.91 7.66 -21.03
CA ASP A 6 4.06 6.48 -21.34
C ASP A 6 3.51 5.79 -20.08
N ARG A 7 4.14 6.03 -18.93
CA ARG A 7 3.71 5.49 -17.63
C ARG A 7 2.70 6.43 -16.97
N PRO A 8 1.52 5.91 -16.55
CA PRO A 8 0.54 6.71 -15.83
C PRO A 8 1.10 7.20 -14.48
N ARG A 9 0.73 8.43 -14.10
CA ARG A 9 1.08 9.02 -12.80
C ARG A 9 0.24 8.40 -11.69
N ASN A 10 0.80 8.37 -10.49
CA ASN A 10 0.06 7.96 -9.30
C ASN A 10 -0.99 9.02 -8.96
N ILE A 11 -2.19 8.57 -8.59
CA ILE A 11 -3.27 9.44 -8.10
C ILE A 11 -3.19 9.46 -6.58
N LEU A 12 -3.08 10.65 -6.00
CA LEU A 12 -3.16 10.85 -4.56
C LEU A 12 -4.59 11.27 -4.20
N VAL A 13 -5.21 10.54 -3.28
CA VAL A 13 -6.58 10.80 -2.83
C VAL A 13 -6.58 11.13 -1.35
N THR A 14 -7.10 12.30 -0.99
CA THR A 14 -7.35 12.67 0.41
C THR A 14 -8.77 12.28 0.77
N LEU A 15 -8.91 11.35 1.72
CA LEU A 15 -10.20 10.89 2.21
C LEU A 15 -10.64 11.68 3.43
N ALA A 16 -11.96 11.78 3.65
CA ALA A 16 -12.54 12.55 4.74
C ALA A 16 -12.19 12.02 6.15
N SER A 17 -11.89 10.71 6.27
CA SER A 17 -11.51 10.12 7.55
C SER A 17 -10.52 8.94 7.40
N PRO A 18 -9.68 8.67 8.42
CA PRO A 18 -8.85 7.47 8.46
C PRO A 18 -9.66 6.18 8.41
N ARG A 19 -10.88 6.17 8.97
CA ARG A 19 -11.78 5.02 8.91
C ARG A 19 -12.18 4.67 7.48
N LEU A 20 -12.49 5.68 6.65
CA LEU A 20 -12.81 5.45 5.24
C LEU A 20 -11.60 4.92 4.47
N ARG A 21 -10.40 5.42 4.77
CA ARG A 21 -9.15 4.91 4.21
C ARG A 21 -8.96 3.42 4.52
N ASP A 22 -9.10 3.04 5.79
CA ASP A 22 -8.89 1.65 6.22
C ASP A 22 -9.97 0.72 5.65
N PHE A 23 -11.20 1.23 5.50
CA PHE A 23 -12.28 0.52 4.81
C PHE A 23 -11.95 0.25 3.34
N VAL A 24 -11.48 1.26 2.59
CA VAL A 24 -11.10 1.09 1.18
C VAL A 24 -9.96 0.09 1.01
N LEU A 25 -8.93 0.19 1.86
CA LEU A 25 -7.78 -0.72 1.82
C LEU A 25 -8.21 -2.17 2.14
N SER A 26 -8.99 -2.37 3.19
CA SER A 26 -9.47 -3.71 3.57
C SER A 26 -10.42 -4.30 2.53
N ALA A 27 -11.35 -3.52 1.97
CA ALA A 27 -12.24 -3.97 0.90
C ALA A 27 -11.46 -4.41 -0.35
N THR A 28 -10.44 -3.64 -0.75
CA THR A 28 -9.58 -3.99 -1.89
C THR A 28 -8.79 -5.28 -1.62
N LEU A 29 -8.28 -5.46 -0.41
CA LEU A 29 -7.57 -6.69 -0.02
C LEU A 29 -8.49 -7.90 -0.03
N LEU A 30 -9.72 -7.77 0.49
CA LEU A 30 -10.71 -8.83 0.49
C LEU A 30 -11.14 -9.21 -0.93
N PHE A 31 -11.40 -8.20 -1.77
CA PHE A 31 -11.70 -8.40 -3.19
C PHE A 31 -10.58 -9.17 -3.90
N ASN A 32 -9.33 -8.76 -3.73
CA ASN A 32 -8.17 -9.42 -4.34
C ASN A 32 -7.96 -10.86 -3.84
N LYS A 33 -8.30 -11.15 -2.58
CA LYS A 33 -8.27 -12.52 -2.03
C LYS A 33 -9.38 -13.40 -2.59
N ALA A 34 -10.57 -12.84 -2.79
CA ALA A 34 -11.69 -13.55 -3.40
C ALA A 34 -11.47 -13.79 -4.90
N HIS A 35 -10.78 -12.87 -5.59
CA HIS A 35 -10.56 -12.88 -7.03
C HIS A 35 -9.07 -12.95 -7.40
N CYS A 36 -8.40 -14.05 -7.06
CA CYS A 36 -6.96 -14.22 -7.34
C CYS A 36 -6.60 -14.13 -8.84
N LYS A 37 -7.48 -14.58 -9.73
CA LYS A 37 -7.28 -14.55 -11.18
C LYS A 37 -7.61 -13.19 -11.79
N ASP A 38 -8.60 -12.50 -11.24
CA ASP A 38 -9.10 -11.21 -11.72
C ASP A 38 -9.08 -10.18 -10.58
N MET A 39 -7.86 -9.79 -10.19
CA MET A 39 -7.65 -8.77 -9.17
C MET A 39 -8.14 -7.41 -9.65
N PHE A 40 -8.33 -6.48 -8.72
CA PHE A 40 -8.81 -5.13 -9.00
C PHE A 40 -8.06 -4.46 -10.17
N ASN A 41 -8.81 -4.04 -11.19
CA ASN A 41 -8.32 -3.64 -12.49
C ASN A 41 -9.19 -2.50 -13.07
N SER A 42 -8.75 -1.94 -14.20
CA SER A 42 -9.43 -0.83 -14.89
C SER A 42 -10.84 -1.18 -15.37
N LYS A 43 -11.14 -2.45 -15.68
CA LYS A 43 -12.47 -2.89 -16.12
C LYS A 43 -13.52 -2.81 -15.01
N HIS A 44 -13.12 -3.01 -13.75
CA HIS A 44 -14.04 -2.91 -12.61
C HIS A 44 -14.45 -1.47 -12.26
N VAL A 45 -13.78 -0.48 -12.85
CA VAL A 45 -14.02 0.95 -12.61
C VAL A 45 -14.48 1.64 -13.91
N ASP A 46 -14.86 0.85 -14.92
CA ASP A 46 -15.30 1.32 -16.23
C ASP A 46 -14.33 2.30 -16.92
N PHE A 47 -13.02 2.14 -16.67
CA PHE A 47 -12.01 2.89 -17.41
C PHE A 47 -11.92 2.36 -18.83
N ALA A 48 -12.13 3.25 -19.81
CA ALA A 48 -11.97 2.93 -21.22
C ALA A 48 -10.51 2.54 -21.54
N GLY A 49 -10.33 1.48 -22.33
CA GLY A 49 -9.03 1.02 -22.82
C GLY A 49 -8.63 -0.37 -22.36
N GLU A 50 -7.32 -0.64 -22.38
CA GLU A 50 -6.78 -1.94 -21.98
C GLU A 50 -6.96 -2.23 -20.49
N SER A 51 -7.16 -3.51 -20.18
CA SER A 51 -7.23 -4.00 -18.80
C SER A 51 -5.88 -3.84 -18.11
N ARG A 52 -5.78 -2.95 -17.14
CA ARG A 52 -4.58 -2.72 -16.33
C ARG A 52 -4.92 -2.93 -14.87
N ARG A 53 -4.05 -3.64 -14.15
CA ARG A 53 -4.22 -3.87 -12.72
C ARG A 53 -4.01 -2.56 -11.96
N ILE A 54 -4.90 -2.29 -11.01
CA ILE A 54 -4.85 -1.08 -10.18
C ILE A 54 -4.43 -1.51 -8.78
N TYR A 55 -3.45 -0.80 -8.22
CA TYR A 55 -2.96 -1.03 -6.87
C TYR A 55 -3.34 0.15 -5.97
N ILE A 56 -4.02 -0.15 -4.87
CA ILE A 56 -4.39 0.83 -3.86
C ILE A 56 -3.49 0.59 -2.64
N MET A 57 -2.77 1.63 -2.23
CA MET A 57 -1.80 1.58 -1.15
C MET A 57 -1.91 2.86 -0.31
N GLU A 58 -1.63 2.76 0.98
CA GLU A 58 -1.52 3.94 1.84
C GLU A 58 -0.31 4.80 1.41
N HIS A 59 -0.52 6.11 1.39
CA HIS A 59 0.57 7.05 1.18
C HIS A 59 1.38 7.24 2.47
N LEU A 60 2.61 6.73 2.48
CA LEU A 60 3.58 6.89 3.56
C LEU A 60 4.70 7.85 3.17
N SER A 61 5.32 8.50 4.15
CA SER A 61 6.55 9.28 3.92
C SER A 61 7.67 8.38 3.41
N HIS A 62 8.63 8.96 2.69
CA HIS A 62 9.75 8.21 2.11
C HIS A 62 10.55 7.45 3.17
N GLU A 63 10.83 8.08 4.30
CA GLU A 63 11.51 7.48 5.45
C GLU A 63 10.74 6.27 6.00
N CYS A 64 9.41 6.39 6.16
CA CYS A 64 8.58 5.29 6.61
C CYS A 64 8.59 4.11 5.63
N LYS A 65 8.60 4.38 4.32
CA LYS A 65 8.71 3.33 3.29
C LYS A 65 10.05 2.60 3.37
N GLN A 66 11.15 3.34 3.53
CA GLN A 66 12.48 2.77 3.70
C GLN A 66 12.54 1.89 4.97
N LEU A 67 12.01 2.39 6.08
CA LEU A 67 11.97 1.65 7.33
C LEU A 67 11.15 0.35 7.21
N GLN A 68 9.98 0.41 6.59
CA GLN A 68 9.16 -0.78 6.35
C GLN A 68 9.87 -1.79 5.45
N ALA A 69 10.57 -1.34 4.41
CA ALA A 69 11.34 -2.21 3.53
C ALA A 69 12.50 -2.90 4.27
N ALA A 70 13.24 -2.15 5.08
CA ALA A 70 14.32 -2.68 5.92
C ALA A 70 13.80 -3.69 6.96
N ALA A 71 12.69 -3.37 7.64
CA ALA A 71 12.06 -4.26 8.60
C ALA A 71 11.61 -5.59 7.95
N ARG A 72 10.95 -5.53 6.79
CA ARG A 72 10.53 -6.73 6.05
C ARG A 72 11.71 -7.55 5.54
N LYS A 73 12.82 -6.90 5.15
CA LYS A 73 14.05 -7.59 4.78
C LYS A 73 14.61 -8.37 5.96
N HIS A 74 14.78 -7.71 7.10
CA HIS A 74 15.25 -8.34 8.34
C HIS A 74 14.36 -9.50 8.79
N ALA A 75 13.04 -9.34 8.66
CA ALA A 75 12.09 -10.39 9.01
C ALA A 75 12.23 -11.65 8.16
N ARG A 76 12.43 -11.49 6.85
CA ARG A 76 12.67 -12.62 5.94
C ARG A 76 13.99 -13.32 6.24
N GLU A 77 15.04 -12.58 6.58
CA GLU A 77 16.36 -13.13 6.91
C GLU A 77 16.33 -13.93 8.22
N ASN A 78 15.50 -13.53 9.18
CA ASN A 78 15.41 -14.16 10.51
C ASN A 78 14.18 -15.07 10.67
N ASN A 79 13.45 -15.34 9.58
CA ASN A 79 12.25 -16.19 9.55
C ASN A 79 11.12 -15.76 10.52
N TYR A 80 10.98 -14.45 10.77
CA TYR A 80 9.85 -13.93 11.54
C TYR A 80 8.56 -13.98 10.71
N LYS A 81 7.49 -14.51 11.29
CA LYS A 81 6.18 -14.62 10.63
C LYS A 81 5.45 -13.27 10.54
N TYR A 82 5.60 -12.43 11.56
CA TYR A 82 4.88 -11.17 11.68
C TYR A 82 5.82 -9.98 11.93
N VAL A 83 5.54 -8.87 11.25
CA VAL A 83 6.26 -7.60 11.39
C VAL A 83 5.26 -6.48 11.56
N TRP A 84 5.46 -5.68 12.60
CA TRP A 84 4.64 -4.51 12.88
C TRP A 84 5.54 -3.29 12.95
N VAL A 85 5.27 -2.31 12.09
CA VAL A 85 5.95 -1.01 12.12
C VAL A 85 4.92 0.01 12.57
N TRP A 86 5.07 0.53 13.79
CA TRP A 86 4.18 1.54 14.31
C TRP A 86 4.75 2.93 14.04
N THR A 87 4.11 3.64 13.10
CA THR A 87 4.43 5.02 12.76
C THR A 87 3.51 5.97 13.53
N GLY A 88 3.57 5.90 14.87
CA GLY A 88 2.90 6.88 15.72
C GLY A 88 3.69 8.18 15.79
N VAL A 89 3.01 9.32 15.92
CA VAL A 89 3.63 10.57 16.36
C VAL A 89 4.01 10.40 17.83
N LEU A 90 5.14 9.75 18.09
CA LEU A 90 5.79 9.86 19.38
C LEU A 90 6.48 11.22 19.41
N ALA A 91 6.13 12.05 20.39
CA ALA A 91 6.74 13.36 20.65
C ALA A 91 8.28 13.33 20.84
N LYS A 92 8.91 12.14 20.73
CA LYS A 92 10.36 11.90 20.86
C LYS A 92 10.97 11.11 19.69
N GLY A 93 10.38 11.18 18.49
CA GLY A 93 11.02 10.72 17.24
C GLY A 93 11.39 9.23 17.16
N ARG A 94 10.84 8.38 18.03
CA ARG A 94 11.24 6.97 18.12
C ARG A 94 10.21 6.08 17.43
N GLN A 95 10.54 5.52 16.27
CA GLN A 95 9.71 4.52 15.61
C GLN A 95 9.93 3.15 16.27
N ARG A 96 8.86 2.41 16.56
CA ARG A 96 8.94 1.06 17.14
C ARG A 96 8.66 0.02 16.06
N ILE A 97 9.52 -0.99 15.99
CA ILE A 97 9.35 -2.16 15.14
C ILE A 97 9.28 -3.38 16.05
N CYS A 98 8.24 -4.19 15.87
CA CYS A 98 8.06 -5.43 16.60
C CYS A 98 8.10 -6.60 15.61
N PHE A 99 8.86 -7.63 15.97
CA PHE A 99 8.94 -8.90 15.25
C PHE A 99 8.34 -10.00 16.12
N ALA A 100 7.60 -10.92 15.51
CA ALA A 100 7.00 -12.05 16.20
C ALA A 100 7.01 -13.30 15.31
N ASN A 101 7.08 -14.47 15.95
CA ASN A 101 7.03 -15.79 15.31
C ASN A 101 5.58 -16.31 15.22
#